data_AF-W1XQN5-F1
#
_entry.id   AF-W1XQN5-F1
#
_cell.length_a   1.000
_cell.length_b   1.000
_cell.length_c   1.000
_cell.angle_alpha   90.00
_cell.angle_beta   90.00
_cell.angle_gamma   90.00
#
_symmetry.space_group_name_H-M   'P 1'
#
loop_
_entity.id
_entity.type
_entity.pdbx_description
1 polymer ?
#
loop_
_entity_poly.entity_id
_entity_poly.type
_entity_poly.pdbx_seq_one_letter_code
_entity_poly.pdbx_strand_id
1 'polypeptide(L)' 'VWAVDRQTAARNNVTYEGDGLLVVQLDPNGPAAQAGLVEGDTIAQIDGKDITTLLELKEQIDAKSPGDTILV' A
#
# COMPACT_ATOMS: atom_id res chain seq x y z
N VAL A 1 -19.04 3.99 -16.50
CA VAL A 1 -17.84 3.24 -16.95
C VAL A 1 -17.16 4.06 -18.03
N TRP A 2 -16.07 4.72 -17.68
CA TRP A 2 -15.15 5.36 -18.63
C TRP A 2 -13.73 5.03 -18.17
N ALA A 3 -12.98 4.36 -19.04
CA ALA A 3 -11.57 4.06 -18.86
C ALA A 3 -10.78 5.37 -18.93
N VAL A 4 -9.99 5.66 -17.90
CA VAL A 4 -9.15 6.86 -17.87
C VAL A 4 -7.88 6.57 -18.64
N ASP A 5 -7.73 7.24 -19.78
CA ASP A 5 -6.59 7.18 -20.71
C ASP A 5 -5.31 7.75 -20.08
N ARG A 6 -4.16 7.20 -20.48
CA ARG A 6 -2.80 7.43 -19.93
C ARG A 6 -2.34 8.89 -19.94
N GLN A 7 -3.01 9.81 -20.64
CA GLN A 7 -2.67 11.24 -20.55
C GLN A 7 -3.11 11.91 -19.24
N THR A 8 -4.00 11.31 -18.44
CA THR A 8 -4.48 11.94 -17.20
C THR A 8 -3.48 11.82 -16.03
N ALA A 9 -2.46 10.95 -16.16
CA ALA A 9 -1.38 10.82 -15.18
C ALA A 9 -0.45 12.05 -15.12
N ALA A 10 -0.58 13.02 -16.03
CA ALA A 10 0.26 14.22 -16.09
C ALA A 10 -0.17 15.38 -15.16
N ARG A 11 -1.19 15.19 -14.29
CA ARG A 11 -1.66 16.25 -13.38
C ARG A 11 -1.12 16.15 -11.96
N ASN A 12 -0.64 14.98 -11.54
CA ASN A 12 0.01 14.80 -10.25
C ASN A 12 1.36 14.16 -10.51
N ASN A 13 2.38 15.01 -10.65
CA ASN A 13 3.79 14.66 -10.71
C ASN A 13 4.22 13.97 -9.40
N VAL A 14 3.76 12.75 -9.18
CA VAL A 14 4.21 11.90 -8.10
C VAL A 14 4.99 10.76 -8.73
N THR A 15 6.17 11.12 -9.23
CA THR A 15 7.26 10.16 -9.36
C THR A 15 7.66 9.80 -7.93
N TYR A 16 7.14 8.69 -7.40
CA TYR A 16 7.73 8.10 -6.21
C TYR A 16 9.05 7.46 -6.66
N GLU A 17 10.17 8.16 -6.42
CA GLU A 17 11.53 7.64 -6.59
C GLU A 17 11.97 6.76 -5.40
N GLY A 18 11.01 6.14 -4.70
CA GLY A 18 11.27 5.21 -3.60
C GLY A 18 10.56 3.89 -3.86
N ASP A 19 11.28 2.78 -3.71
CA ASP A 19 10.69 1.44 -3.75
C ASP A 19 9.68 1.30 -2.60
N GLY A 20 8.40 1.14 -2.92
CA GLY A 20 7.34 0.97 -1.92
C GLY A 20 5.97 1.51 -2.33
N LEU A 21 5.01 1.35 -1.43
CA LEU A 21 3.60 1.72 -1.62
C LEU A 21 3.22 2.85 -0.67
N LEU A 22 2.81 3.99 -1.22
CA LEU A 22 2.25 5.09 -0.45
C LEU A 22 0.85 4.73 0.06
N VAL A 23 0.64 4.89 1.36
CA VAL A 23 -0.68 4.87 1.99
C VAL A 23 -1.40 6.17 1.68
N VAL A 24 -2.19 6.18 0.61
CA VAL A 24 -3.01 7.34 0.21
C VAL A 24 -4.28 7.49 1.03
N GLN A 25 -4.81 6.38 1.53
CA GLN A 25 -6.03 6.32 2.31
C GLN A 25 -6.01 5.08 3.18
N LEU A 26 -6.50 5.23 4.41
CA LEU A 26 -6.55 4.16 5.40
C LEU A 26 -7.92 4.11 6.06
N ASP A 27 -8.42 2.90 6.36
CA ASP A 27 -9.62 2.76 7.19
C ASP A 27 -9.26 3.05 8.66
N PRO A 28 -9.84 4.07 9.31
CA PRO A 28 -9.47 4.47 10.67
C PRO A 28 -9.85 3.46 11.74
N ASN A 29 -10.74 2.51 11.43
CA ASN A 29 -11.10 1.40 12.32
C ASN A 29 -10.44 0.08 11.88
N GLY A 30 -9.61 0.12 10.83
CA GLY A 30 -8.93 -1.04 10.28
C GLY A 30 -7.70 -1.47 11.08
N PRO A 31 -7.20 -2.70 10.84
CA PRO A 31 -6.03 -3.24 11.54
C PRO A 31 -4.77 -2.41 11.32
N ALA A 32 -4.61 -1.80 10.14
CA ALA A 32 -3.47 -0.93 9.84
C ALA A 32 -3.49 0.38 10.66
N ALA A 33 -4.66 1.02 10.85
CA ALA A 33 -4.77 2.19 11.72
C ALA A 33 -4.56 1.83 13.19
N GLN A 34 -5.04 0.66 13.62
CA GLN A 34 -4.79 0.14 14.97
C GLN A 34 -3.31 -0.20 15.20
N ALA A 35 -2.58 -0.58 14.15
CA ALA A 35 -1.13 -0.77 14.17
C ALA A 35 -0.36 0.57 14.19
N GLY A 36 -1.03 1.71 14.02
CA GLY A 36 -0.44 3.04 14.07
C GLY A 36 0.01 3.59 12.71
N LEU A 37 -0.31 2.92 11.60
CA LEU A 37 -0.09 3.48 10.27
C LEU A 37 -0.97 4.71 10.06
N VAL A 38 -0.44 5.68 9.30
CA VAL A 38 -1.18 6.88 8.93
C VAL A 38 -1.12 7.13 7.42
N GLU A 39 -2.06 7.91 6.94
CA GLU A 39 -2.04 8.40 5.55
C GLU A 39 -0.76 9.22 5.33
N GLY A 40 -0.04 8.91 4.24
CA GLY A 40 1.28 9.45 3.95
C GLY A 40 2.44 8.53 4.29
N ASP A 41 2.22 7.45 5.06
CA ASP A 41 3.24 6.43 5.27
C ASP A 41 3.56 5.68 3.97
N THR A 42 4.80 5.22 3.83
CA THR A 42 5.25 4.44 2.68
C THR A 42 5.67 3.05 3.15
N ILE A 43 4.99 2.03 2.66
CA ILE A 43 5.26 0.62 2.95
C ILE A 43 6.29 0.13 1.94
N ALA A 44 7.54 -0.04 2.36
CA ALA A 44 8.60 -0.59 1.51
C ALA A 44 8.77 -2.11 1.65
N GLN A 45 8.38 -2.66 2.81
CA GLN A 45 8.64 -4.05 3.17
C GLN A 45 7.49 -4.63 3.99
N ILE A 46 7.26 -5.94 3.85
CA ILE A 46 6.31 -6.70 4.68
C ILE A 46 6.96 -8.00 5.12
N ASP A 47 6.99 -8.27 6.43
CA ASP A 47 7.57 -9.47 7.03
C ASP A 47 9.00 -9.77 6.53
N GLY A 48 9.80 -8.72 6.30
CA GLY A 48 11.16 -8.84 5.78
C GLY A 48 11.27 -9.03 4.26
N LYS A 49 10.14 -8.96 3.53
CA LYS A 49 10.09 -9.07 2.06
C LYS A 49 9.79 -7.73 1.42
N ASP A 50 10.65 -7.27 0.53
CA ASP A 50 10.46 -6.02 -0.19
C ASP A 50 9.22 -6.09 -1.07
N ILE A 51 8.39 -5.03 -1.01
CA ILE A 51 7.14 -4.93 -1.75
C ILE A 51 7.19 -3.69 -2.61
N THR A 52 7.07 -3.89 -3.93
CA THR A 52 7.11 -2.78 -4.90
C THR A 52 5.77 -2.55 -5.58
N THR A 53 4.85 -3.52 -5.47
CA THR A 53 3.55 -3.47 -6.14
C THR A 53 2.39 -3.81 -5.21
N LEU A 54 1.21 -3.25 -5.53
CA LEU A 54 -0.05 -3.55 -4.81
C LEU A 54 -0.43 -5.03 -4.90
N LEU A 55 -0.05 -5.71 -5.98
CA LEU A 55 -0.32 -7.14 -6.15
C LEU A 55 0.45 -7.95 -5.12
N GLU A 56 1.76 -7.68 -4.95
CA GLU A 56 2.59 -8.36 -3.96
C GLU A 56 2.09 -8.10 -2.54
N LEU A 57 1.71 -6.85 -2.22
CA LEU A 57 1.07 -6.51 -0.95
C LEU A 57 -0.17 -7.38 -0.71
N LYS A 58 -1.07 -7.45 -1.69
CA LYS A 58 -2.30 -8.22 -1.60
C LYS A 58 -2.01 -9.72 -1.43
N GLU A 59 -1.05 -10.27 -2.16
CA GLU A 59 -0.63 -11.66 -2.02
C GLU A 59 -0.07 -11.96 -0.63
N GLN A 60 0.71 -11.04 -0.04
CA GLN A 60 1.19 -11.21 1.34
C GLN A 60 0.04 -11.20 2.34
N ILE A 61 -0.92 -10.29 2.20
CA ILE A 61 -2.09 -10.22 3.09
C ILE A 61 -3.00 -11.45 2.92
N ASP A 62 -3.28 -11.87 1.68
CA ASP A 62 -4.11 -13.05 1.40
C ASP A 62 -3.46 -14.36 1.85
N ALA A 63 -2.13 -14.41 1.92
CA ALA A 63 -1.39 -15.56 2.46
C ALA A 63 -1.47 -15.65 4.00
N LYS A 64 -1.90 -14.58 4.68
CA LYS A 64 -2.01 -14.53 6.14
C LYS A 64 -3.39 -14.94 6.60
N SER A 65 -3.44 -15.58 7.75
CA SER A 65 -4.72 -15.95 8.37
C SER A 65 -5.23 -14.82 9.27
N PRO A 66 -6.57 -14.70 9.47
CA PRO A 66 -7.11 -13.77 10.44
C PRO A 66 -6.49 -14.00 11.83
N GLY A 67 -5.89 -12.95 12.40
CA GLY A 67 -5.18 -13.03 13.68
C GLY A 67 -3.65 -13.11 13.56
N ASP A 68 -3.10 -13.29 12.35
CA ASP A 68 -1.66 -13.18 12.13
C ASP A 68 -1.18 -11.74 12.28
N THR A 69 0.00 -11.57 12.87
CA THR A 69 0.69 -10.29 12.90
C THR A 69 1.48 -10.11 11.61
N ILE A 70 1.35 -8.93 11.01
CA ILE A 70 2.09 -8.51 9.83
C ILE A 70 3.06 -7.42 10.27
N LEU A 71 4.34 -7.60 9.97
CA LEU A 71 5.35 -6.57 10.19
C LEU A 71 5.49 -5.74 8.92
N VAL A 72 5.47 -4.41 9.02
CA VAL A 72 5.59 -3.47 7.90
C VAL A 72 6.65 -2.40 8.20
#